data_AF-A0A1F8F808-F1
#
_entry.id   AF-A0A1F8F808-F1
#
_cell.length_a   1.000
_cell.length_b   1.000
_cell.length_c   1.000
_cell.angle_alpha   90.00
_cell.angle_beta   90.00
_cell.angle_gamma   90.00
#
_symmetry.space_group_name_H-M   'P 1'
#
loop_
_entity.id
_entity.type
_entity.pdbx_description
1 polymer ?
#
loop_
_entity_poly.entity_id
_entity_poly.type
_entity_poly.pdbx_seq_one_letter_code
_entity_poly.pdbx_strand_id
1 'polypeptide(L)'
;MKFVEIYKLQNSGDQKVIVTCKLRDPVVICDGDPIFIKNLEKDGIRDYSNKDLGASKLFPKDGVKFLENLKFAFKSGYLVATDIQESDLNI
;
A
#
# COMPACT_ATOMS: atom_id res chain seq x y z
N MET A 1 -1.81 -10.93 -11.35
CA MET A 1 -0.88 -10.05 -10.59
C MET A 1 -1.66 -9.37 -9.47
N LYS A 2 -1.18 -9.43 -8.22
CA LYS A 2 -1.82 -8.78 -7.06
C LYS A 2 -1.35 -7.34 -6.90
N PHE A 3 -2.25 -6.41 -6.61
CA PHE A 3 -1.91 -5.01 -6.40
C PHE A 3 -2.89 -4.29 -5.46
N VAL A 4 -2.46 -3.13 -4.95
CA VAL A 4 -3.26 -2.21 -4.12
C VAL A 4 -3.05 -0.80 -4.66
N GLU A 5 -4.13 -0.03 -4.70
CA GLU A 5 -4.09 1.39 -5.04
C GLU A 5 -4.32 2.22 -3.79
N ILE A 6 -3.60 3.34 -3.69
CA ILE A 6 -3.75 4.33 -2.63
C ILE A 6 -4.30 5.60 -3.24
N TYR A 7 -5.46 6.01 -2.75
CA TYR A 7 -6.19 7.19 -3.16
C TYR A 7 -5.96 8.32 -2.18
N LYS A 8 -5.86 9.55 -2.69
CA LYS A 8 -5.85 10.78 -1.91
C LYS A 8 -7.04 11.66 -2.27
N LEU A 9 -7.76 12.13 -1.25
CA LEU A 9 -8.79 13.15 -1.41
C LEU A 9 -8.16 14.48 -1.83
N GLN A 10 -8.68 15.06 -2.90
CA GLN A 10 -8.28 16.37 -3.41
C GLN A 10 -9.15 17.47 -2.80
N ASN A 11 -8.69 18.72 -2.91
CA ASN A 11 -9.46 19.88 -2.46
C ASN A 11 -10.79 20.06 -3.20
N SER A 12 -10.93 19.47 -4.40
CA SER A 12 -12.19 19.43 -5.15
C SER A 12 -13.21 18.44 -4.60
N GLY A 13 -12.82 17.58 -3.65
CA GLY A 13 -13.64 16.47 -3.14
C GLY A 13 -13.46 15.17 -3.92
N ASP A 14 -12.76 15.20 -5.05
CA ASP A 14 -12.49 14.00 -5.84
C ASP A 14 -11.34 13.16 -5.24
N GLN A 15 -11.38 11.85 -5.45
CA GLN A 15 -10.29 10.96 -5.09
C GLN A 15 -9.41 10.66 -6.31
N LYS A 16 -8.09 10.70 -6.12
CA LYS A 16 -7.11 10.38 -7.16
C LYS A 16 -6.15 9.30 -6.66
N VAL A 17 -5.87 8.30 -7.49
CA VAL A 17 -4.78 7.35 -7.24
C VAL A 17 -3.46 8.11 -7.21
N ILE A 18 -2.77 8.04 -6.08
CA ILE A 18 -1.45 8.63 -5.90
C ILE A 18 -0.34 7.58 -5.97
N VAL A 19 -0.63 6.33 -5.60
CA VAL A 19 0.34 5.23 -5.62
C VAL A 19 -0.36 3.93 -5.97
N THR A 20 0.27 3.11 -6.82
CA THR A 20 -0.11 1.72 -7.07
C THR A 20 1.04 0.80 -6.66
N CYS A 21 0.80 -0.07 -5.69
CA CYS A 21 1.76 -1.05 -5.20
C CYS A 21 1.42 -2.44 -5.75
N LYS A 22 2.36 -3.07 -6.45
CA LYS A 22 2.17 -4.36 -7.16
C LYS A 22 3.10 -5.42 -6.57
N LEU A 23 2.58 -6.62 -6.35
CA LEU A 23 3.39 -7.78 -5.97
C LEU A 23 4.17 -8.28 -7.19
N ARG A 24 5.50 -8.20 -7.10
CA ARG A 24 6.49 -8.78 -7.99
C ARG A 24 7.30 -9.78 -7.17
N ASP A 25 6.70 -10.95 -6.96
CA ASP A 25 7.16 -12.00 -6.03
C ASP A 25 8.69 -12.14 -6.00
N PRO A 26 9.36 -11.97 -4.84
CA PRO A 26 8.79 -11.85 -3.48
C PRO A 26 8.54 -10.43 -2.98
N VAL A 27 8.79 -9.39 -3.78
CA VAL A 27 8.78 -7.99 -3.33
C VAL A 27 7.56 -7.22 -3.83
N VAL A 28 7.21 -6.14 -3.16
CA VAL A 28 6.25 -5.15 -3.65
C VAL A 28 7.01 -4.00 -4.31
N ILE A 29 6.56 -3.61 -5.49
CA ILE A 29 7.06 -2.42 -6.20
C ILE A 29 5.91 -1.42 -6.30
N CYS A 30 6.15 -0.19 -5.83
CA CYS A 30 5.17 0.89 -5.87
C CYS A 30 5.57 1.92 -6.94
N ASP A 31 4.56 2.45 -7.64
CA ASP A 31 4.70 3.49 -8.66
C ASP A 31 3.70 4.63 -8.40
N GLY A 32 4.05 5.87 -8.76
CA GLY A 32 3.25 7.07 -8.46
C GLY A 32 4.02 8.17 -7.72
N ASP A 33 3.42 8.74 -6.67
CA ASP A 33 3.98 9.87 -5.90
C ASP A 33 5.33 9.48 -5.25
N PRO A 34 6.45 10.10 -5.68
CA PRO A 34 7.78 9.68 -5.25
C PRO A 34 8.07 10.00 -3.78
N ILE A 35 7.45 11.03 -3.21
CA ILE A 35 7.63 11.37 -1.80
C ILE A 35 6.92 10.32 -0.95
N PHE A 36 5.70 9.94 -1.34
CA PHE A 36 4.94 8.92 -0.66
C PHE A 36 5.66 7.56 -0.69
N ILE A 37 6.15 7.16 -1.87
CA ILE A 37 6.90 5.92 -2.05
C ILE A 37 8.17 5.91 -1.20
N LYS A 38 8.95 7.00 -1.22
CA LYS A 38 10.15 7.13 -0.39
C LYS A 38 9.85 6.98 1.11
N ASN A 39 8.73 7.52 1.58
CA ASN A 39 8.31 7.38 2.98
C ASN A 39 7.88 5.94 3.29
N LEU A 40 7.16 5.26 2.38
CA LEU A 40 6.84 3.83 2.54
C LEU A 40 8.10 2.96 2.62
N GLU A 41 9.09 3.21 1.76
CA GLU A 41 10.35 2.46 1.71
C GLU A 41 11.21 2.71 2.96
N LYS A 42 11.24 3.94 3.45
CA LYS A 42 12.05 4.35 4.60
C LYS A 42 11.41 3.96 5.94
N ASP A 43 10.14 4.32 6.12
CA ASP A 43 9.47 4.27 7.42
C ASP A 43 8.62 3.02 7.60
N GLY A 44 8.26 2.34 6.51
CA GLY A 44 7.38 1.17 6.52
C GLY A 44 5.96 1.49 6.96
N ILE A 45 5.16 0.44 7.14
CA ILE A 45 3.84 0.49 7.75
C ILE A 45 3.80 -0.41 8.98
N ARG A 46 2.84 -0.21 9.87
CA ARG A 46 2.64 -1.13 11.00
C ARG A 46 2.13 -2.48 10.52
N ASP A 47 2.57 -3.55 11.16
CA ASP A 47 1.95 -4.88 11.05
C ASP A 47 0.66 -4.93 11.87
N TYR A 48 -0.49 -5.02 11.21
CA TYR A 48 -1.81 -5.14 11.83
C TYR A 48 -2.29 -6.59 11.93
N SER A 49 -1.55 -7.55 11.35
CA SER A 49 -1.88 -8.98 11.44
C SER A 49 -1.52 -9.59 12.80
N ASN A 50 -0.58 -8.98 13.52
CA ASN A 50 -0.16 -9.40 14.85
C ASN A 50 -0.71 -8.45 15.92
N LYS A 51 -1.65 -8.95 16.74
CA LYS A 51 -2.29 -8.17 17.80
C LYS A 51 -1.38 -7.97 19.02
N ASP A 52 -0.35 -8.80 19.18
CA ASP A 52 0.48 -8.87 20.38
C ASP A 52 1.81 -8.11 20.26
N LEU A 53 2.19 -7.68 19.06
CA LEU A 53 3.42 -6.93 18.82
C LEU A 53 3.13 -5.57 18.18
N GLY A 54 2.82 -4.57 19.01
CA GLY A 54 2.59 -3.20 18.57
C GLY A 54 3.77 -2.47 17.90
N ALA A 55 4.88 -3.16 17.61
CA ALA A 55 6.14 -2.55 17.18
C ALA A 55 6.71 -3.05 15.83
N SER A 56 6.15 -4.10 15.22
CA SER A 56 6.73 -4.61 13.97
C SER A 56 6.32 -3.74 12.78
N LYS A 57 7.30 -3.34 11.98
CA LYS A 57 7.11 -2.62 10.73
C LYS A 57 7.21 -3.58 9.54
N LEU A 58 6.35 -3.39 8.57
CA LEU A 58 6.38 -4.05 7.28
C LEU A 58 6.89 -3.06 6.22
N PHE A 59 7.70 -3.56 5.31
CA PHE A 59 8.32 -2.84 4.21
C PHE A 59 7.96 -3.52 2.89
N PRO A 60 8.14 -2.85 1.74
CA PRO A 60 7.84 -3.47 0.44
C PRO A 60 8.53 -4.83 0.20
N LYS A 61 9.72 -5.04 0.78
CA LYS A 61 10.44 -6.33 0.74
C LYS A 61 9.73 -7.48 1.46
N ASP A 62 8.77 -7.19 2.34
CA ASP A 62 7.99 -8.19 3.08
C ASP A 62 6.79 -8.72 2.25
N GLY A 63 6.72 -8.33 0.96
CA GLY A 63 5.90 -8.99 -0.05
C GLY A 63 4.41 -8.88 0.21
N VAL A 64 3.71 -10.01 0.08
CA VAL A 64 2.25 -10.08 0.22
C VAL A 64 1.76 -9.54 1.56
N LYS A 65 2.52 -9.76 2.64
CA LYS A 65 2.14 -9.31 3.98
C LYS A 65 2.11 -7.78 4.07
N PHE A 66 3.07 -7.10 3.45
CA PHE A 66 3.04 -5.63 3.31
C PHE A 66 1.81 -5.19 2.52
N LEU A 67 1.54 -5.84 1.38
CA LEU A 67 0.42 -5.50 0.52
C LEU A 67 -0.94 -5.64 1.24
N GLU A 68 -1.14 -6.71 2.01
CA GLU A 68 -2.35 -6.97 2.80
C GLU A 68 -2.60 -5.93 3.90
N ASN A 69 -1.53 -5.31 4.41
CA ASN A 69 -1.61 -4.36 5.52
C ASN A 69 -1.85 -2.90 5.09
N LEU A 70 -1.67 -2.57 3.81
CA LEU A 70 -1.86 -1.21 3.30
C LEU A 70 -3.26 -0.66 3.57
N LYS A 71 -4.30 -1.48 3.42
CA LYS A 71 -5.71 -1.09 3.71
C LYS A 71 -5.95 -0.72 5.17
N PHE A 72 -5.15 -1.25 6.10
CA PHE A 72 -5.27 -0.91 7.52
C PHE A 72 -4.44 0.32 7.89
N ALA A 73 -3.30 0.51 7.22
CA ALA A 73 -2.44 1.67 7.38
C ALA A 73 -3.08 2.94 6.79
N PHE A 74 -3.78 2.83 5.65
CA PHE A 74 -4.39 3.95 4.94
C PHE A 74 -5.91 3.78 4.85
N LYS A 75 -6.61 4.19 5.92
CA LYS A 75 -8.08 4.11 6.05
C LYS A 75 -8.71 5.40 6.59
N SER A 76 -8.10 6.54 6.28
CA SER A 76 -8.56 7.85 6.74
C SER A 76 -9.41 8.55 5.66
N GLY A 77 -10.11 9.62 6.01
CA GLY A 77 -10.83 10.43 5.02
C GLY A 77 -9.93 11.10 3.96
N TYR A 78 -8.62 11.18 4.20
CA TYR A 78 -7.67 11.82 3.28
C TYR A 78 -6.88 10.83 2.43
N LEU A 79 -6.62 9.63 2.97
CA LEU A 79 -5.85 8.57 2.34
C LEU A 79 -6.54 7.22 2.57
N VAL A 80 -6.88 6.56 1.47
CA VAL A 80 -7.57 5.27 1.46
C VAL A 80 -6.81 4.31 0.54
N ALA A 81 -6.43 3.14 1.05
CA ALA A 81 -5.95 2.03 0.25
C ALA A 81 -7.07 1.04 -0.03
N THR A 82 -7.09 0.48 -1.23
CA THR A 82 -8.04 -0.58 -1.61
C THR A 82 -7.72 -1.90 -0.90
N ASP A 83 -8.67 -2.83 -0.93
CA ASP A 83 -8.33 -4.25 -0.79
C ASP A 83 -7.37 -4.69 -1.90
N ILE A 84 -6.73 -5.85 -1.72
CA ILE A 84 -5.91 -6.46 -2.77
C ILE A 84 -6.80 -6.76 -3.96
N GLN A 85 -6.40 -6.22 -5.11
CA GLN A 85 -7.00 -6.49 -6.40
C GLN A 85 -6.14 -7.49 -7.16
N GLU A 86 -6.79 -8.32 -7.97
CA GLU A 86 -6.13 -9.23 -8.90
C GLU A 86 -6.36 -8.73 -10.31
N SER A 87 -5.28 -8.55 -11.06
CA SER A 87 -5.35 -8.27 -12.49
C SER A 87 -4.80 -9.47 -13.26
N ASP A 88 -5.61 -10.01 -14.15
CA ASP A 88 -5.20 -10.97 -15.18
C ASP A 88 -4.41 -10.23 -16.26
N LEU A 89 -3.15 -9.87 -15.96
CA LEU A 89 -2.21 -9.54 -17.03
C LEU A 89 -1.79 -10.86 -17.71
N ASN A 90 -2.68 -11.37 -18.55
CA ASN A 90 -2.31 -12.17 -19.72
C ASN A 90 -1.74 -11.20 -20.76
N ILE A 91 -0.43 -10.98 -20.72
CA ILE A 91 0.34 -10.44 -21.85
C ILE A 91 1.59 -11.29 -21.99
#